data_AF-A0A9W4TYF5-F1
#
_entry.id   AF-A0A9W4TYF5-F1
#
_cell.length_a   1.000
_cell.length_b   1.000
_cell.length_c   1.000
_cell.angle_alpha   90.00
_cell.angle_beta   90.00
_cell.angle_gamma   90.00
#
_symmetry.space_group_name_H-M   'P 1'
#
loop_
_entity.id
_entity.type
_entity.pdbx_description
1 polymer ?
#
loop_
_entity_poly.entity_id
_entity_poly.type
_entity_poly.pdbx_seq_one_letter_code
_entity_poly.pdbx_strand_id
1 'polypeptide(L)'
;MSNKVSLQSDKFSKSRALNATILTLITITFGFILIYHLIWSVKVVYYQPFGNILNNIVYGPGTLLLNFGLTTKLIKWANSKLLEDKIEEDYKKYI
;
A
#
# COMPACT_ATOMS: atom_id res chain seq x y z
N MET A 1 11.06 -31.92 -23.15
CA MET A 1 9.89 -31.06 -22.80
C MET A 1 9.88 -30.62 -21.32
N SER A 2 10.23 -31.48 -20.36
CA SER A 2 10.14 -31.21 -18.90
C SER A 2 10.94 -30.00 -18.37
N ASN A 3 12.17 -29.77 -18.84
CA ASN A 3 13.03 -28.69 -18.31
C ASN A 3 12.56 -27.26 -18.62
N LYS A 4 11.78 -27.04 -19.68
CA LYS A 4 11.28 -25.69 -20.01
C LYS A 4 10.12 -25.28 -19.09
N VAL A 5 9.29 -26.24 -18.68
CA VAL A 5 8.14 -26.01 -17.80
C VAL A 5 8.59 -25.68 -16.37
N SER A 6 9.62 -26.36 -15.85
CA SER A 6 10.20 -26.09 -14.53
C SER A 6 10.90 -24.73 -14.45
N LEU A 7 11.65 -24.35 -15.49
CA LEU A 7 12.29 -23.03 -15.57
C LEU A 7 11.27 -21.89 -15.66
N GLN A 8 10.13 -22.12 -16.32
CA GLN A 8 9.07 -21.13 -16.44
C GLN A 8 8.29 -20.97 -15.12
N SER A 9 7.97 -22.05 -14.40
CA SER A 9 7.37 -21.95 -13.05
C SER A 9 8.30 -21.25 -12.05
N ASP A 10 9.60 -21.53 -12.11
CA ASP A 10 10.58 -20.89 -11.20
C ASP A 10 10.67 -19.38 -11.43
N LYS A 11 10.66 -18.94 -12.68
CA LYS A 11 10.66 -17.50 -13.02
C LYS A 11 9.37 -16.82 -12.55
N PHE A 12 8.22 -17.46 -12.73
CA PHE A 12 6.93 -16.94 -12.25
C PHE A 12 6.88 -16.85 -10.72
N SER A 13 7.30 -17.90 -10.01
CA SER A 13 7.37 -17.93 -8.54
C SER A 13 8.27 -16.83 -7.99
N LYS A 14 9.48 -16.65 -8.56
CA LYS A 14 10.39 -15.55 -8.18
C LYS A 14 9.79 -14.17 -8.45
N SER A 15 9.11 -13.97 -9.59
CA SER A 15 8.44 -12.71 -9.91
C SER A 15 7.29 -12.39 -8.94
N ARG A 16 6.53 -13.42 -8.52
CA ARG A 16 5.45 -13.29 -7.53
C ARG A 16 5.99 -12.93 -6.15
N ALA A 17 7.05 -13.61 -5.70
CA ALA A 17 7.70 -13.31 -4.43
C ALA A 17 8.27 -11.88 -4.40
N LEU A 18 8.89 -11.44 -5.50
CA LEU A 18 9.38 -10.06 -5.64
C LEU A 18 8.24 -9.04 -5.58
N ASN A 19 7.15 -9.27 -6.31
CA ASN A 19 5.97 -8.40 -6.31
C ASN A 19 5.36 -8.28 -4.90
N ALA A 20 5.21 -9.39 -4.18
CA ALA A 20 4.71 -9.41 -2.82
C ALA A 20 5.64 -8.63 -1.86
N THR A 21 6.96 -8.78 -2.03
CA THR A 21 7.95 -8.03 -1.25
C THR A 21 7.84 -6.53 -1.51
N ILE A 22 7.71 -6.11 -2.76
CA ILE A 22 7.51 -4.70 -3.15
C ILE A 22 6.22 -4.16 -2.51
N LEU A 23 5.11 -4.88 -2.63
CA LEU A 23 3.83 -4.46 -2.04
C LEU A 23 3.93 -4.33 -0.51
N THR A 24 4.65 -5.24 0.13
CA THR A 24 4.90 -5.21 1.58
C THR A 24 5.71 -3.98 1.98
N LEU A 25 6.81 -3.68 1.26
CA LEU A 25 7.63 -2.51 1.51
C LEU A 25 6.85 -1.21 1.31
N ILE A 26 6.03 -1.13 0.26
CA ILE A 26 5.14 0.02 0.01
C ILE A 26 4.17 0.20 1.19
N THR A 27 3.53 -0.89 1.62
CA THR A 27 2.55 -0.86 2.72
C THR A 27 3.18 -0.40 4.03
N ILE A 28 4.35 -0.95 4.38
CA ILE A 28 5.10 -0.55 5.59
C ILE A 28 5.52 0.92 5.51
N THR A 29 6.03 1.36 4.36
CA THR A 29 6.45 2.76 4.14
C THR A 29 5.28 3.72 4.36
N PHE A 30 4.12 3.42 3.76
CA PHE A 30 2.92 4.21 3.99
C PHE A 30 2.43 4.17 5.44
N GLY A 31 2.57 3.02 6.11
CA GLY A 31 2.29 2.90 7.54
C GLY A 31 3.12 3.87 8.37
N PHE A 32 4.44 3.94 8.13
CA PHE A 32 5.32 4.90 8.82
C PHE A 32 4.96 6.35 8.50
N ILE A 33 4.65 6.67 7.24
CA ILE A 33 4.21 8.02 6.84
C ILE A 33 2.91 8.40 7.58
N LEU A 34 1.94 7.50 7.67
CA LEU A 34 0.68 7.75 8.38
C LEU A 34 0.88 7.94 9.88
N ILE A 35 1.77 7.17 10.52
CA ILE A 35 2.11 7.36 11.94
C ILE A 35 2.77 8.74 12.15
N TYR A 36 3.74 9.08 11.31
CA TYR A 36 4.38 10.40 11.35
C TYR A 36 3.34 11.52 11.17
N HIS A 37 2.43 11.35 10.22
CA HIS A 37 1.38 12.32 9.93
C HIS A 37 0.34 12.42 11.06
N LEU A 38 0.05 11.32 11.76
CA LEU A 38 -0.79 11.31 12.97
C LEU A 38 -0.16 12.16 14.07
N ILE A 39 1.14 11.97 14.34
CA ILE A 39 1.87 12.77 15.33
C ILE A 39 1.84 14.25 14.95
N TRP A 40 2.08 14.57 13.68
CA TRP A 40 1.98 15.93 13.17
C TRP A 40 0.57 16.51 13.31
N SER A 41 -0.46 15.74 12.99
CA SER A 41 -1.87 16.13 13.11
C SER A 41 -2.24 16.47 14.55
N VAL A 42 -1.78 15.67 15.52
CA VAL A 42 -1.98 15.97 16.96
C VAL A 42 -1.28 17.28 17.34
N LYS A 43 -0.05 17.50 16.86
CA LYS A 43 0.67 18.77 17.09
C LYS A 43 -0.07 19.96 16.48
N VAL A 44 -0.65 19.84 15.29
CA VAL A 44 -1.46 20.90 14.66
C VAL A 44 -2.66 21.26 15.54
N VAL A 45 -3.38 20.27 16.07
CA VAL A 45 -4.52 20.55 16.96
C VAL A 45 -4.07 21.18 18.27
N TYR A 46 -2.94 20.73 18.84
CA TYR A 46 -2.43 21.24 20.12
C TYR A 46 -1.87 22.66 20.03
N TYR A 47 -1.03 22.94 19.04
CA TYR A 47 -0.35 24.24 18.90
C TYR A 47 -1.16 25.27 18.11
N GLN A 48 -2.25 24.86 17.48
CA GLN A 48 -3.17 25.71 16.71
C GLN A 48 -2.50 26.68 15.71
N PRO A 49 -1.53 26.24 14.86
CA PRO A 49 -0.84 27.13 13.93
C PRO A 49 -1.75 27.80 12.88
N PHE A 50 -2.95 27.26 12.64
CA PHE A 50 -3.91 27.77 11.64
C PHE A 50 -4.99 28.70 12.23
N GLY A 51 -4.72 29.28 13.41
CA GLY A 51 -5.61 30.22 14.07
C GLY A 51 -6.75 29.51 14.80
N ASN A 52 -7.94 29.45 14.21
CA ASN A 52 -9.10 28.87 14.88
C ASN A 52 -9.04 27.33 14.96
N ILE A 53 -9.75 26.74 15.92
CA ILE A 53 -9.74 25.29 16.14
C ILE A 53 -10.30 24.50 14.94
N LEU A 54 -11.29 25.04 14.24
CA LEU A 54 -11.91 24.38 13.08
C LEU A 54 -10.90 24.19 11.94
N ASN A 55 -10.13 25.22 11.61
CA ASN A 55 -9.08 25.16 10.60
C ASN A 55 -8.02 24.12 10.98
N ASN A 56 -7.60 24.09 12.25
CA ASN A 56 -6.62 23.12 12.71
C ASN A 56 -7.15 21.68 12.66
N ILE A 57 -8.44 21.45 12.92
CA ILE A 57 -9.09 20.14 12.76
C ILE A 57 -9.18 19.74 11.28
N VAL A 58 -9.54 20.67 10.40
CA VAL A 58 -9.64 20.42 8.95
C VAL A 58 -8.27 20.12 8.35
N TYR A 59 -7.25 20.93 8.66
CA TYR A 59 -5.92 20.77 8.08
C TYR A 59 -5.09 19.65 8.73
N GLY A 60 -5.17 19.44 10.04
CA GLY A 60 -4.46 18.33 10.68
C GLY A 60 -5.21 17.00 10.49
N PRO A 61 -6.22 16.71 11.33
CA PRO A 61 -7.00 15.48 11.24
C PRO A 61 -7.67 15.24 9.88
N GLY A 62 -8.22 16.28 9.25
CA GLY A 62 -8.91 16.13 7.97
C GLY A 62 -7.97 15.66 6.85
N THR A 63 -6.76 16.22 6.75
CA THR A 63 -5.78 15.77 5.74
C THR A 63 -5.23 14.38 6.09
N LEU A 64 -5.10 14.03 7.37
CA LEU A 64 -4.74 12.69 7.80
C LEU A 64 -5.74 11.64 7.30
N LEU A 65 -7.04 11.88 7.50
CA LEU A 65 -8.11 10.99 7.03
C LEU A 65 -8.11 10.85 5.51
N LEU A 66 -7.90 11.94 4.79
CA LEU A 66 -7.82 11.94 3.33
C LEU A 66 -6.62 11.13 2.85
N ASN A 67 -5.45 11.30 3.46
CA ASN A 67 -4.26 10.50 3.14
C ASN A 67 -4.47 9.02 3.46
N PHE A 68 -5.08 8.69 4.60
CA PHE A 68 -5.43 7.32 4.93
C PHE A 68 -6.35 6.69 3.88
N GLY A 69 -7.40 7.41 3.46
CA GLY A 69 -8.31 6.97 2.40
C GLY A 69 -7.62 6.77 1.05
N LEU A 70 -6.75 7.69 0.65
CA LEU A 70 -5.99 7.57 -0.60
C LEU A 70 -4.98 6.42 -0.56
N THR A 71 -4.22 6.28 0.53
CA THR A 71 -3.25 5.20 0.73
C THR A 71 -3.92 3.83 0.70
N THR A 72 -5.06 3.67 1.37
CA THR A 72 -5.80 2.39 1.35
C THR A 72 -6.30 2.05 -0.06
N LYS A 73 -6.80 3.04 -0.81
CA LYS A 73 -7.21 2.85 -2.21
C LYS A 73 -6.02 2.49 -3.11
N LEU A 74 -4.88 3.14 -2.91
CA LEU A 74 -3.64 2.87 -3.64
C LEU A 74 -3.13 1.45 -3.37
N ILE A 75 -3.08 1.03 -2.09
CA ILE A 75 -2.63 -0.32 -1.71
C ILE A 75 -3.57 -1.38 -2.30
N LYS A 76 -4.89 -1.17 -2.26
CA LYS A 76 -5.85 -2.08 -2.90
C LYS A 76 -5.62 -2.19 -4.41
N TRP A 77 -5.42 -1.07 -5.09
CA TRP A 77 -5.11 -1.05 -6.52
C TRP A 77 -3.76 -1.72 -6.85
N ALA A 78 -2.74 -1.49 -6.02
CA ALA A 78 -1.44 -2.13 -6.18
C ALA A 78 -1.52 -3.64 -5.93
N ASN A 79 -2.31 -4.07 -4.95
CA ASN A 79 -2.56 -5.48 -4.67
C ASN A 79 -3.19 -6.19 -5.88
N SER A 80 -4.24 -5.60 -6.47
CA SER A 80 -4.88 -6.21 -7.64
C SER A 80 -3.93 -6.29 -8.84
N LYS A 81 -3.15 -5.23 -9.10
CA LYS A 81 -2.21 -5.21 -10.23
C LYS A 81 -0.97 -6.07 -10.06
N LEU A 82 -0.44 -6.20 -8.84
CA LEU A 82 0.82 -6.91 -8.59
C LEU A 82 0.62 -8.39 -8.27
N LEU A 83 -0.52 -8.76 -7.68
CA LEU A 83 -0.79 -10.10 -7.17
C LEU A 83 -2.00 -10.78 -7.81
N GLU A 84 -3.16 -10.13 -7.96
CA GLU A 84 -4.39 -10.80 -8.43
C GLU A 84 -4.31 -11.23 -9.90
N ASP A 85 -3.82 -10.38 -10.80
CA ASP A 85 -3.69 -10.71 -12.24
C ASP A 85 -2.81 -11.97 -12.49
N LYS A 86 -1.93 -12.33 -11.54
CA LYS A 86 -1.04 -13.51 -11.64
C LYS A 86 -1.57 -14.77 -10.95
N ILE A 87 -2.57 -14.66 -10.07
CA ILE A 87 -3.15 -15.82 -9.37
C ILE A 87 -4.08 -16.60 -10.29
N GLU A 88 -4.87 -15.92 -11.13
CA GLU A 88 -5.73 -16.59 -12.12
C GLU A 88 -4.93 -17.37 -13.17
N GLU A 89 -3.76 -16.87 -13.59
CA GLU A 89 -2.85 -17.59 -14.49
C GLU A 89 -2.26 -18.85 -13.83
N ASP A 90 -1.94 -18.79 -12.53
CA ASP A 90 -1.39 -19.92 -11.78
C ASP A 90 -2.45 -21.02 -11.62
N TYR A 91 -3.71 -20.66 -11.32
CA TYR A 91 -4.82 -21.62 -11.16
C TYR A 91 -5.16 -22.37 -12.45
N LYS A 92 -5.13 -21.69 -13.61
CA LYS A 92 -5.34 -22.33 -14.93
C LYS A 92 -4.26 -23.34 -15.31
N LYS A 93 -3.10 -23.34 -14.65
CA LYS A 93 -2.03 -24.31 -14.92
C LYS A 93 -2.27 -25.67 -14.25
N TYR A 94 -3.10 -25.74 -13.22
CA TYR A 94 -3.36 -26.95 -12.43
C TYR A 94 -4.74 -27.59 -12.72
N ILE A 95 -5.49 -27.05 -13.68
CA ILE A 95 -6.71 -27.64 -14.27
C ILE A 95 -6.38 -28.00 -15.72
#